data_AF-A0A831LA46-F1
#
_entry.id   AF-A0A831LA46-F1
#
_cell.length_a   1.000
_cell.length_b   1.000
_cell.length_c   1.000
_cell.angle_alpha   90.00
_cell.angle_beta   90.00
_cell.angle_gamma   90.00
#
_symmetry.space_group_name_H-M   'P 1'
#
loop_
_entity.id
_entity.type
_entity.pdbx_description
1 polymer ?
#
loop_
_entity_poly.entity_id
_entity_poly.type
_entity_poly.pdbx_seq_one_letter_code
_entity_poly.pdbx_strand_id
1 'polypeptide(L)'
;DPLDRDTINLSAFMGGGEYAYSSKTLKGGRISVIMGGYDLDLRGCVMQGDSAVLDLFVLMGGMDIRVPAEWEVSMQGTPLLGGMEYKGPKTAPEKRSGTLIIRGTAIMGGVDIKA
;
A
#
# COMPACT_ATOMS: atom_id res chain seq x y z
N ASP A 1 -21.86 1.07 -2.85
CA ASP A 1 -21.94 2.43 -3.38
C ASP A 1 -20.97 2.53 -4.55
N PRO A 2 -21.29 3.10 -5.72
CA PRO A 2 -20.40 3.12 -6.90
C PRO A 2 -19.10 3.92 -6.71
N LEU A 3 -18.88 4.46 -5.50
CA LEU A 3 -17.67 5.14 -5.06
C LEU A 3 -17.24 4.56 -3.71
N ASP A 4 -17.01 3.24 -3.63
CA ASP A 4 -16.41 2.62 -2.43
C ASP A 4 -14.94 3.07 -2.30
N ARG A 5 -14.73 4.34 -1.93
CA ARG A 5 -13.43 5.01 -1.73
C ARG A 5 -12.68 4.46 -0.53
N ASP A 6 -13.32 3.57 0.22
CA ASP A 6 -12.81 2.91 1.42
C ASP A 6 -12.01 1.64 1.07
N THR A 7 -12.18 1.13 -0.15
CA THR A 7 -11.47 -0.05 -0.65
C THR A 7 -10.66 0.33 -1.89
N ILE A 8 -9.34 0.15 -1.83
CA ILE A 8 -8.44 0.49 -2.93
C ILE A 8 -8.43 -0.67 -3.92
N ASN A 9 -8.80 -0.40 -5.17
CA ASN A 9 -8.75 -1.40 -6.25
C ASN A 9 -8.05 -0.80 -7.45
N LEU A 10 -6.81 -1.24 -7.69
CA LEU A 10 -5.98 -0.75 -8.78
C LEU A 10 -5.46 -1.90 -9.63
N SER A 11 -5.36 -1.69 -10.93
CA SER A 11 -4.86 -2.68 -11.88
C SER A 11 -4.12 -2.02 -13.03
N ALA A 12 -2.83 -2.29 -13.14
CA ALA A 12 -1.97 -1.80 -14.20
C ALA A 12 -1.54 -2.94 -15.14
N PHE A 13 -1.78 -2.73 -16.43
CA PHE A 13 -1.23 -3.56 -17.50
C PHE A 13 -0.47 -2.66 -18.47
N MET A 14 0.85 -2.72 -18.42
CA MET A 14 1.75 -1.85 -19.20
C MET A 14 1.47 -0.35 -18.98
N GLY A 15 1.31 0.05 -17.71
CA GLY A 15 0.95 1.43 -17.38
C GLY A 15 1.06 1.73 -15.89
N GLY A 16 0.57 2.91 -15.51
CA GLY A 16 0.66 3.36 -14.13
C GLY A 16 -0.03 4.67 -13.84
N GLY A 17 0.14 5.16 -12.61
CA GLY A 17 -0.39 6.46 -12.22
C GLY A 17 -0.09 6.83 -10.77
N GLU A 18 -0.35 8.09 -10.43
CA GLU A 18 -0.22 8.60 -9.08
C GLU A 18 -1.62 8.85 -8.49
N TYR A 19 -1.90 8.28 -7.32
CA TYR A 19 -3.19 8.40 -6.66
C TYR A 19 -3.04 8.82 -5.21
N ALA A 20 -3.77 9.85 -4.81
CA ALA A 20 -3.93 10.24 -3.42
C ALA A 20 -5.33 9.86 -2.92
N TYR A 21 -5.40 9.10 -1.82
CA TYR A 21 -6.65 8.68 -1.19
C TYR A 21 -6.87 9.44 0.13
N SER A 22 -8.14 9.79 0.37
CA SER A 22 -8.59 10.49 1.59
C SER A 22 -9.84 9.84 2.18
N SER A 23 -9.76 8.54 2.47
CA SER A 23 -10.85 7.81 3.14
C SER A 23 -10.76 7.97 4.66
N LYS A 24 -11.90 8.13 5.33
CA LYS A 24 -11.98 8.12 6.79
C LYS A 24 -12.20 6.72 7.38
N THR A 25 -12.39 5.73 6.51
CA THR A 25 -12.80 4.37 6.85
C THR A 25 -12.10 3.38 5.93
N LEU A 26 -10.78 3.54 5.75
CA LEU A 26 -9.99 2.66 4.90
C LEU A 26 -10.07 1.21 5.41
N LYS A 27 -10.50 0.32 4.53
CA LYS A 27 -10.67 -1.13 4.78
C LYS A 27 -9.50 -1.96 4.25
N GLY A 28 -8.70 -1.38 3.36
CA GLY A 28 -7.65 -2.08 2.62
C GLY A 28 -7.96 -2.12 1.14
N GLY A 29 -7.61 -3.20 0.47
CA GLY A 29 -7.79 -3.30 -0.97
C GLY A 29 -6.91 -4.30 -1.69
N ARG A 30 -6.99 -4.28 -3.02
CA ARG A 30 -6.20 -5.11 -3.92
C ARG A 30 -5.54 -4.26 -5.00
N ILE A 31 -4.26 -4.51 -5.24
CA ILE A 31 -3.49 -3.88 -6.30
C ILE A 31 -2.78 -4.96 -7.10
N SER A 32 -2.92 -4.91 -8.43
CA SER A 32 -2.26 -5.82 -9.34
C SER A 32 -1.51 -5.06 -10.42
N VAL A 33 -0.22 -5.32 -10.56
CA VAL A 33 0.67 -4.69 -11.54
C VAL A 33 1.34 -5.78 -12.33
N ILE A 34 0.97 -5.91 -13.60
CA ILE A 34 1.63 -6.85 -14.50
C ILE A 34 2.87 -6.22 -15.11
N MET A 35 2.76 -4.96 -15.54
CA MET A 35 3.87 -4.18 -16.07
C MET A 35 3.65 -2.68 -15.80
N GLY A 36 4.64 -2.00 -15.19
CA GLY A 36 4.57 -0.57 -14.84
C GLY A 36 4.54 -0.32 -13.34
N GLY A 37 3.63 0.54 -12.84
CA GLY A 37 3.63 0.88 -11.41
C GLY A 37 2.62 1.93 -10.99
N TYR A 38 2.60 2.27 -9.72
CA TYR A 38 1.72 3.24 -9.08
C TYR A 38 2.46 3.89 -7.93
N ASP A 39 2.26 5.20 -7.81
CA ASP A 39 2.54 5.94 -6.60
C ASP A 39 1.23 6.14 -5.84
N LEU A 40 1.18 5.64 -4.61
CA LEU A 40 -0.01 5.68 -3.77
C LEU A 40 0.25 6.52 -2.54
N ASP A 41 -0.51 7.60 -2.37
CA ASP A 41 -0.47 8.42 -1.17
C ASP A 41 -1.69 8.18 -0.29
N LEU A 42 -1.46 7.50 0.83
CA LEU A 42 -2.46 7.17 1.85
C LEU A 42 -2.37 8.06 3.08
N ARG A 43 -1.50 9.08 3.09
CA ARG A 43 -1.31 9.95 4.26
C ARG A 43 -2.58 10.69 4.69
N GLY A 44 -3.54 10.84 3.78
CA GLY A 44 -4.85 11.42 4.06
C GLY A 44 -5.91 10.42 4.55
N CYS A 45 -5.56 9.15 4.77
CA CYS A 45 -6.50 8.09 5.13
C CYS A 45 -6.52 7.80 6.64
N VAL A 46 -7.67 7.31 7.12
CA VAL A 46 -7.87 6.78 8.48
C VAL A 46 -8.42 5.36 8.36
N MET A 47 -7.88 4.41 9.12
CA MET A 47 -8.37 3.03 9.12
C MET A 47 -9.74 2.92 9.78
N GLN A 48 -10.62 2.08 9.24
CA GLN A 48 -11.93 1.84 9.85
C GLN A 48 -11.83 1.12 11.22
N GLY A 49 -10.79 0.32 11.42
CA GLY A 49 -10.51 -0.39 12.66
C GLY A 49 -9.01 -0.48 12.94
N ASP A 50 -8.60 -1.47 13.72
CA ASP A 50 -7.20 -1.59 14.15
C ASP A 50 -6.26 -2.08 13.04
N SER A 51 -6.79 -2.60 11.93
CA SER A 51 -5.98 -3.02 10.80
C SER A 51 -6.71 -2.92 9.46
N ALA A 52 -5.91 -2.83 8.40
CA ALA A 52 -6.35 -2.90 7.00
C ALA A 52 -5.38 -3.76 6.20
N VAL A 53 -5.88 -4.50 5.21
CA VAL A 53 -5.05 -5.41 4.39
C VAL A 53 -4.97 -4.91 2.96
N LEU A 54 -3.75 -4.72 2.45
CA LEU A 54 -3.51 -4.51 1.02
C LEU A 54 -2.92 -5.77 0.40
N ASP A 55 -3.68 -6.37 -0.49
CA ASP A 55 -3.27 -7.49 -1.33
C ASP A 55 -2.56 -6.99 -2.58
N LEU A 56 -1.26 -7.25 -2.67
CA LEU A 56 -0.40 -6.80 -3.76
C LEU A 56 0.07 -7.97 -4.62
N PHE A 57 -0.04 -7.81 -5.92
CA PHE A 57 0.64 -8.66 -6.90
C PHE A 57 1.42 -7.77 -7.86
N VAL A 58 2.74 -7.89 -7.87
CA VAL A 58 3.62 -7.16 -8.80
C VAL A 58 4.42 -8.17 -9.59
N LEU A 59 4.14 -8.31 -10.89
CA LEU A 59 4.90 -9.22 -11.76
C LEU A 59 6.19 -8.56 -12.25
N MET A 60 6.10 -7.38 -12.86
CA MET A 60 7.24 -6.65 -13.39
C MET A 60 7.03 -5.14 -13.25
N GLY A 61 7.71 -4.47 -12.32
CA GLY A 61 7.41 -3.07 -12.04
C GLY A 61 7.69 -2.60 -10.61
N GLY A 62 6.99 -1.57 -10.16
CA GLY A 62 7.19 -1.00 -8.82
C GLY A 62 5.93 -0.43 -8.20
N MET A 63 5.75 -0.65 -6.89
CA MET A 63 4.82 0.08 -6.02
C MET A 63 5.55 0.99 -5.05
N ASP A 64 5.20 2.27 -5.05
CA ASP A 64 5.60 3.21 -4.01
C ASP A 64 4.35 3.62 -3.20
N ILE A 65 4.35 3.33 -1.90
CA ILE A 65 3.21 3.60 -1.01
C ILE A 65 3.68 4.53 0.12
N ARG A 66 3.03 5.69 0.24
CA ARG A 66 3.20 6.61 1.38
C ARG A 66 2.06 6.42 2.36
N VAL A 67 2.38 6.15 3.62
CA VAL A 67 1.40 5.91 4.69
C VAL A 67 1.51 6.98 5.76
N PRO A 68 0.46 7.22 6.57
CA PRO A 68 0.57 8.04 7.77
C PRO A 68 1.62 7.49 8.75
N ALA A 69 2.35 8.38 9.43
CA ALA A 69 3.43 8.03 10.35
C ALA A 69 2.92 7.26 11.59
N GLU A 70 1.66 7.48 11.95
CA GLU A 70 0.94 6.81 13.03
C GLU A 70 0.57 5.35 12.72
N TRP A 71 0.68 4.90 11.47
CA TRP A 71 0.42 3.51 11.12
C TRP A 71 1.62 2.63 11.46
N GLU A 72 1.33 1.41 11.90
CA GLU A 72 2.27 0.31 11.84
C GLU A 72 2.16 -0.38 10.48
N VAL A 73 3.26 -0.90 9.96
CA VAL A 73 3.27 -1.64 8.69
C VAL A 73 3.80 -3.05 8.94
N SER A 74 2.97 -4.04 8.64
CA SER A 74 3.31 -5.47 8.73
C SER A 74 3.56 -6.01 7.32
N MET A 75 4.83 -6.30 7.01
CA MET A 75 5.21 -6.90 5.73
C MET A 75 5.00 -8.42 5.76
N GLN A 76 3.96 -8.90 5.07
CA GLN A 76 3.58 -10.31 4.96
C GLN A 76 3.60 -10.78 3.49
N GLY A 77 4.56 -10.28 2.71
CA GLY A 77 4.74 -10.65 1.31
C GLY A 77 5.99 -11.50 1.07
N THR A 78 6.05 -12.12 -0.10
CA THR A 78 7.23 -12.83 -0.59
C THR A 78 7.82 -12.15 -1.84
N PRO A 79 9.07 -11.66 -1.80
CA PRO A 79 9.77 -11.19 -3.00
C PRO A 79 10.41 -12.38 -3.75
N LEU A 80 10.24 -12.44 -5.07
CA LEU A 80 10.71 -13.51 -5.97
C LEU A 80 11.38 -12.90 -7.22
N LEU A 81 12.60 -12.34 -7.06
CA LEU A 81 13.39 -11.58 -8.07
C LEU A 81 13.29 -10.04 -8.00
N GLY A 82 13.16 -9.50 -6.79
CA GLY A 82 13.04 -8.08 -6.52
C GLY A 82 13.13 -7.77 -5.02
N GLY A 83 12.51 -6.69 -4.58
CA GLY A 83 12.57 -6.25 -3.18
C GLY A 83 11.21 -5.82 -2.65
N MET A 84 11.00 -6.00 -1.35
CA MET A 84 9.94 -5.29 -0.63
C MET A 84 10.52 -4.68 0.63
N GLU A 85 10.37 -3.38 0.78
CA GLU A 85 10.97 -2.62 1.87
C GLU A 85 9.91 -1.74 2.54
N TYR A 86 10.02 -1.63 3.87
CA TYR A 86 9.32 -0.64 4.65
C TYR A 86 10.31 0.27 5.37
N LYS A 87 10.20 1.57 5.11
CA LYS A 87 10.93 2.63 5.80
C LYS A 87 9.97 3.34 6.76
N GLY A 88 10.12 3.06 8.05
CA GLY A 88 9.34 3.70 9.11
C GLY A 88 9.63 5.18 9.28
N PRO A 89 8.83 5.89 10.10
CA PRO A 89 8.96 7.33 10.26
C PRO A 89 10.28 7.67 10.99
N LYS A 90 10.85 8.84 10.67
CA LYS A 90 12.10 9.31 11.32
C LYS A 90 11.94 9.57 12.82
N THR A 91 10.73 9.94 13.24
CA THR A 91 10.36 10.19 14.64
C THR A 91 9.20 9.28 14.99
N ALA A 92 9.25 8.64 16.15
CA ALA A 92 8.16 7.81 16.62
C ALA A 92 6.89 8.67 16.83
N PRO A 93 5.71 8.23 16.35
CA PRO A 93 4.46 8.94 16.58
C PRO A 93 4.06 8.84 18.06
N GLU A 94 3.36 9.85 18.57
CA GLU A 94 2.85 9.86 19.95
C GLU A 94 1.80 8.76 20.20
N LYS A 95 1.05 8.41 19.16
CA LYS A 95 0.01 7.38 19.21
C LYS A 95 -0.04 6.61 17.89
N ARG A 96 -0.18 5.29 17.98
CA ARG A 96 -0.48 4.42 16.84
C ARG A 96 -1.97 4.43 16.54
N SER A 97 -2.35 4.43 15.27
CA SER A 97 -3.76 4.49 14.84
C SER A 97 -4.22 3.28 14.02
N GLY A 98 -3.39 2.25 13.90
CA GLY A 98 -3.73 0.99 13.22
C GLY A 98 -2.53 0.35 12.51
N THR A 99 -2.73 -0.88 12.03
CA THR A 99 -1.72 -1.68 11.31
C THR A 99 -2.13 -1.91 9.87
N LEU A 100 -1.31 -1.46 8.93
CA LEU A 100 -1.43 -1.81 7.51
C LEU A 100 -0.68 -3.11 7.26
N ILE A 101 -1.41 -4.15 6.86
CA ILE A 101 -0.84 -5.45 6.48
C ILE A 101 -0.63 -5.46 4.98
N ILE A 102 0.62 -5.62 4.56
CA ILE A 102 0.99 -5.73 3.14
C ILE A 102 1.17 -7.21 2.83
N ARG A 103 0.23 -7.79 2.08
CA ARG A 103 0.24 -9.21 1.73
C ARG A 103 0.45 -9.37 0.23
N GLY A 104 1.16 -10.42 -0.16
CA GLY A 104 1.22 -10.87 -1.55
C GLY A 104 2.64 -11.03 -2.09
N THR A 105 2.84 -10.82 -3.39
CA THR A 105 4.08 -11.23 -4.06
C THR A 105 4.57 -10.16 -5.02
N ALA A 106 5.86 -9.86 -4.94
CA ALA A 106 6.58 -9.08 -5.93
C ALA A 106 7.59 -9.98 -6.62
N ILE A 107 7.45 -10.22 -7.92
CA ILE A 107 8.31 -11.14 -8.68
C ILE A 107 9.50 -10.35 -9.23
N MET A 108 9.41 -9.75 -10.42
CA MET A 108 10.46 -8.94 -11.03
C MET A 108 10.25 -7.44 -10.78
N GLY A 109 10.16 -7.05 -9.51
CA GLY A 109 9.78 -5.68 -9.16
C GLY A 109 9.99 -5.28 -7.70
N GLY A 110 9.60 -4.05 -7.38
CA GLY A 110 9.73 -3.45 -6.05
C GLY A 110 8.39 -3.15 -5.38
N VAL A 111 8.33 -3.29 -4.06
CA VAL A 111 7.30 -2.64 -3.23
C VAL A 111 8.00 -1.84 -2.14
N ASP A 112 7.91 -0.53 -2.23
CA ASP A 112 8.50 0.42 -1.30
C ASP A 112 7.40 1.10 -0.50
N ILE A 113 7.39 0.91 0.82
CA ILE A 113 6.47 1.63 1.72
C ILE A 113 7.26 2.60 2.58
N LYS A 114 6.77 3.85 2.66
CA LYS A 114 7.38 4.94 3.43
C LYS A 114 6.33 5.57 4.33
N ALA A 115 6.66 5.71 5.60
CA ALA A 115 5.88 6.49 6.57
C ALA A 115 6.35 7.95 6.60
#